data_AF-A0A9D7FQD1-F1
#
_entry.id   AF-A0A9D7FQD1-F1
#
_cell.length_a   1.000
_cell.length_b   1.000
_cell.length_c   1.000
_cell.angle_alpha   90.00
_cell.angle_beta   90.00
_cell.angle_gamma   90.00
#
_symmetry.space_group_name_H-M   'P 1'
#
loop_
_entity.id
_entity.type
_entity.pdbx_description
1 polymer ?
#
loop_
_entity_poly.entity_id
_entity_poly.type
_entity_poly.pdbx_seq_one_letter_code
_entity_poly.pdbx_strand_id
1 'polypeptide(L)'
;MCKNCLLVVALLLVISSVFWPNPSAIEAADGVHGDPQARCKNCHACEKPTHENPCLLKCERPKEVSGIPDSATHGPDIIFLDQLVGLYEPVYFPHKLHADMEKMGEGCAVCHHHNPPGRILACRECHGGPSNPANLGQPGLKGAYHRQCLGCHREWSHKTDCNVCHAKRSEIAGKIAA
;
A
#
# COMPACT_ATOMS: atom_id res chain seq x y z
N MET A 1 -16.21 59.26 26.60
CA MET A 1 -16.42 57.86 26.15
C MET A 1 -17.49 57.85 25.07
N CYS A 2 -17.09 57.62 23.81
CA CYS A 2 -17.96 57.75 22.64
C CYS A 2 -18.53 56.37 22.25
N LYS A 3 -19.87 56.26 22.21
CA LYS A 3 -20.62 55.03 21.92
C LYS A 3 -20.29 54.40 20.54
N ASN A 4 -19.61 55.12 19.65
CA ASN A 4 -19.25 54.67 18.31
C ASN A 4 -17.98 53.81 18.23
N CYS A 5 -17.17 53.73 19.29
CA CYS A 5 -15.98 52.86 19.29
C CYS A 5 -16.33 51.37 19.48
N LEU A 6 -17.44 51.06 20.14
CA LEU A 6 -17.82 49.68 20.47
C LEU A 6 -18.38 48.91 19.26
N LEU A 7 -18.96 49.62 18.28
CA LEU A 7 -19.57 48.99 17.10
C LEU A 7 -18.54 48.55 16.04
N VAL A 8 -17.40 49.26 15.93
CA VAL A 8 -16.37 48.99 14.92
C VAL A 8 -15.52 47.77 15.32
N VAL A 9 -15.29 47.55 16.62
CA VAL A 9 -14.58 46.36 17.13
C VAL A 9 -15.42 45.09 16.98
N ALA A 10 -16.75 45.19 17.12
CA ALA A 10 -17.65 44.06 16.94
C ALA A 10 -17.70 43.59 15.47
N LEU A 11 -17.59 44.49 14.48
CA LEU A 11 -17.65 44.10 13.06
C LEU A 11 -16.36 43.42 12.57
N LEU A 12 -15.20 43.78 13.12
CA LEU A 12 -13.91 43.19 12.73
C LEU A 12 -13.68 41.78 13.31
N LEU A 13 -14.36 41.42 14.40
CA LEU A 13 -14.28 40.06 14.99
C LEU A 13 -15.13 39.02 14.26
N VAL A 14 -16.06 39.43 13.39
CA VAL A 14 -16.92 38.49 12.62
C VAL A 14 -16.26 38.08 11.29
N ILE A 15 -15.23 38.80 10.83
CA ILE A 15 -14.61 38.55 9.51
C ILE A 15 -13.38 37.63 9.59
N SER A 16 -12.85 37.33 10.78
CA SER A 16 -11.70 36.44 10.95
C SER A 16 -12.05 34.97 11.17
N SER A 17 -13.33 34.60 11.21
CA SER A 17 -13.78 33.24 11.53
C SER A 17 -14.25 32.41 10.33
N VAL A 18 -14.19 32.92 9.10
CA VAL A 18 -14.80 32.23 7.93
C VAL A 18 -13.80 31.64 6.94
N PHE A 19 -12.49 31.93 7.05
CA PHE A 19 -11.52 31.48 6.04
C PHE A 19 -10.19 30.97 6.61
N TRP A 20 -10.22 30.19 7.69
CA TRP A 20 -9.10 29.29 7.96
C TRP A 20 -9.36 27.93 7.29
N PRO A 21 -8.61 27.55 6.23
CA PRO A 21 -8.71 26.21 5.70
C PRO A 21 -8.29 25.23 6.80
N ASN A 22 -9.23 24.35 7.16
CA ASN A 22 -8.99 23.22 8.05
C ASN A 22 -7.84 22.38 7.44
N PRO A 23 -6.68 22.21 8.10
CA PRO A 23 -5.58 21.42 7.56
C PRO A 23 -5.93 19.94 7.37
N SER A 24 -7.05 19.49 7.95
CA SER A 24 -7.63 18.16 7.74
C SER A 24 -8.24 17.93 6.35
N ALA A 25 -8.41 18.97 5.52
CA ALA A 25 -8.94 18.82 4.17
C ALA A 25 -7.91 18.34 3.13
N ILE A 26 -6.62 18.20 3.48
CA ILE A 26 -5.60 17.62 2.59
C ILE A 26 -5.59 16.07 2.66
N GLU A 27 -6.25 15.47 3.66
CA GLU A 27 -6.37 14.02 3.81
C GLU A 27 -7.78 13.51 3.47
N ALA A 28 -8.40 14.05 2.42
CA ALA A 28 -9.48 13.33 1.77
C ALA A 28 -8.87 12.13 1.02
N ALA A 29 -8.82 11.00 1.74
CA ALA A 29 -8.69 9.66 1.17
C ALA A 29 -9.53 9.56 -0.11
N ASP A 30 -8.99 8.87 -1.11
CA ASP A 30 -9.60 8.58 -2.41
C ASP A 30 -10.95 7.82 -2.35
N GLY A 31 -11.59 7.74 -1.18
CA GLY A 31 -12.90 7.12 -0.95
C GLY A 31 -12.90 5.59 -1.04
N VAL A 32 -11.78 4.97 -1.38
CA VAL A 32 -11.65 3.53 -1.62
C VAL A 32 -10.68 2.89 -0.63
N HIS A 33 -9.60 3.59 -0.25
CA HIS A 33 -8.58 3.07 0.64
C HIS A 33 -8.68 3.77 2.01
N GLY A 34 -9.27 3.06 2.98
CA GLY A 34 -9.44 3.55 4.36
C GLY A 34 -10.88 3.71 4.83
N ASP A 35 -11.88 3.41 3.99
CA ASP A 35 -13.27 3.28 4.43
C ASP A 35 -13.42 2.03 5.33
N PRO A 36 -13.79 2.17 6.62
CA PRO A 36 -14.02 1.03 7.49
C PRO A 36 -15.19 0.13 7.06
N GLN A 37 -16.01 0.62 6.13
CA GLN A 37 -17.12 -0.08 5.51
C GLN A 37 -16.83 -0.50 4.07
N ALA A 38 -15.56 -0.60 3.65
CA ALA A 38 -15.18 -1.08 2.32
C ALA A 38 -16.02 -2.32 1.95
N ARG A 39 -16.99 -2.10 1.05
CA ARG A 39 -17.99 -3.10 0.70
C ARG A 39 -17.26 -4.17 -0.09
N CYS A 40 -17.60 -5.45 0.09
CA CYS A 40 -16.96 -6.56 -0.65
C CYS A 40 -16.91 -6.29 -2.17
N LYS A 41 -17.92 -5.57 -2.71
CA LYS A 41 -18.01 -5.14 -4.11
C LYS A 41 -16.91 -4.20 -4.60
N ASN A 42 -16.19 -3.54 -3.70
CA ASN A 42 -15.04 -2.69 -4.05
C ASN A 42 -13.80 -3.53 -4.37
N CYS A 43 -13.73 -4.75 -3.84
CA CYS A 43 -12.64 -5.69 -4.08
C CYS A 43 -13.02 -6.79 -5.08
N HIS A 44 -14.31 -7.15 -5.13
CA HIS A 44 -14.81 -8.30 -5.88
C HIS A 44 -15.81 -7.86 -6.95
N ALA A 45 -15.58 -8.29 -8.19
CA ALA A 45 -16.49 -8.09 -9.31
C ALA A 45 -17.78 -8.94 -9.18
N CYS A 46 -17.74 -9.98 -8.36
CA CYS A 46 -18.83 -10.93 -8.16
C CYS A 46 -19.32 -10.92 -6.72
N GLU A 47 -20.57 -11.33 -6.52
CA GLU A 47 -21.23 -11.32 -5.20
C GLU A 47 -20.75 -12.48 -4.29
N LYS A 48 -20.30 -13.59 -4.88
CA LYS A 48 -19.89 -14.81 -4.16
C LYS A 48 -18.52 -15.29 -4.65
N PRO A 49 -17.42 -14.64 -4.23
CA PRO A 49 -16.07 -15.07 -4.58
C PRO A 49 -15.73 -16.44 -3.96
N THR A 50 -14.93 -17.24 -4.66
CA THR A 50 -14.35 -18.48 -4.11
C THR A 50 -12.81 -18.39 -4.07
N HIS A 51 -12.15 -19.37 -3.48
CA HIS A 51 -10.69 -19.43 -3.49
C HIS A 51 -10.14 -19.62 -4.91
N GLU A 52 -10.83 -20.42 -5.72
CA GLU A 52 -10.49 -20.74 -7.11
C GLU A 52 -10.78 -19.56 -8.04
N ASN A 53 -11.88 -18.85 -7.79
CA ASN A 53 -12.24 -17.64 -8.52
C ASN A 53 -12.63 -16.51 -7.55
N PRO A 54 -11.63 -15.75 -7.05
CA PRO A 54 -11.91 -14.68 -6.12
C PRO A 54 -12.44 -13.43 -6.83
N CYS A 55 -12.57 -13.44 -8.17
CA CYS A 55 -13.13 -12.34 -8.98
C CYS A 55 -12.62 -10.94 -8.57
N LEU A 56 -11.33 -10.84 -8.24
CA LEU A 56 -10.75 -9.61 -7.70
C LEU A 56 -10.68 -8.53 -8.77
N LEU A 57 -11.17 -7.34 -8.42
CA LEU A 57 -10.94 -6.13 -9.20
C LEU A 57 -9.48 -5.70 -9.04
N LYS A 58 -8.95 -5.03 -10.06
CA LYS A 58 -7.65 -4.37 -9.95
C LYS A 58 -7.79 -3.21 -8.96
N CYS A 59 -6.94 -3.17 -7.93
CA CYS A 59 -6.88 -2.02 -7.03
C CYS A 59 -6.32 -0.82 -7.80
N GLU A 60 -7.06 0.28 -7.84
CA GLU A 60 -6.57 1.55 -8.37
C GLU A 60 -5.50 2.09 -7.42
N ARG A 61 -4.27 2.28 -7.93
CA ARG A 61 -3.15 2.79 -7.14
C ARG A 61 -2.81 4.23 -7.56
N PRO A 62 -2.23 5.03 -6.65
CA PRO A 62 -1.60 6.28 -7.05
C PRO A 62 -0.56 6.03 -8.13
N LYS A 63 -0.60 6.81 -9.20
CA LYS A 63 0.24 6.61 -10.39
C LYS A 63 1.69 7.04 -10.20
N GLU A 64 1.96 7.86 -9.18
CA GLU A 64 3.26 8.49 -8.98
C GLU A 64 3.62 8.56 -7.50
N VAL A 65 4.92 8.49 -7.21
CA VAL A 65 5.49 8.83 -5.91
C VAL A 65 6.30 10.11 -6.09
N SER A 66 5.87 11.20 -5.48
CA SER A 66 6.45 12.52 -5.72
C SER A 66 7.76 12.74 -4.95
N GLY A 67 8.70 13.46 -5.57
CA GLY A 67 9.89 13.97 -4.90
C GLY A 67 10.99 12.95 -4.58
N ILE A 68 10.97 11.74 -5.17
CA ILE A 68 11.98 10.69 -4.91
C ILE A 68 13.39 11.20 -5.31
N PRO A 69 14.40 11.12 -4.42
CA PRO A 69 15.78 11.47 -4.75
C PRO A 69 16.44 10.44 -5.69
N ASP A 70 17.41 10.85 -6.51
CA ASP A 70 18.12 10.00 -7.49
C ASP A 70 18.80 8.75 -6.90
N SER A 71 19.10 8.77 -5.60
CA SER A 71 19.63 7.60 -4.88
C SER A 71 18.55 6.54 -4.61
N ALA A 72 17.29 6.95 -4.52
CA ALA A 72 16.14 6.07 -4.35
C ALA A 72 15.50 5.68 -5.70
N THR A 73 15.86 6.33 -6.81
CA THR A 73 15.50 5.86 -8.16
C THR A 73 16.29 4.61 -8.56
N HIS A 74 17.48 4.43 -8.00
CA HIS A 74 18.30 3.23 -8.11
C HIS A 74 18.08 2.35 -6.87
N GLY A 75 16.90 1.74 -6.78
CA GLY A 75 16.62 0.75 -5.74
C GLY A 75 17.60 -0.43 -5.77
N PRO A 76 17.66 -1.23 -4.69
CA PRO A 76 18.59 -2.35 -4.60
C PRO A 76 18.35 -3.39 -5.70
N ASP A 77 19.40 -4.11 -6.10
CA ASP A 77 19.28 -5.20 -7.07
C ASP A 77 18.40 -6.33 -6.51
N ILE A 78 18.62 -6.67 -5.24
CA ILE A 78 17.97 -7.76 -4.51
C ILE A 78 17.63 -7.28 -3.10
N ILE A 79 16.49 -7.74 -2.57
CA ILE A 79 16.15 -7.61 -1.15
C ILE A 79 15.70 -8.96 -0.58
N PHE A 80 15.82 -9.11 0.73
CA PHE A 80 15.30 -10.24 1.47
C PHE A 80 14.02 -9.83 2.22
N LEU A 81 12.95 -10.59 2.03
CA LEU A 81 11.72 -10.44 2.82
C LEU A 81 11.70 -11.57 3.86
N ASP A 82 12.18 -11.25 5.06
CA ASP A 82 12.45 -12.18 6.15
C ASP A 82 11.59 -11.94 7.40
N GLN A 83 10.75 -10.90 7.38
CA GLN A 83 10.01 -10.44 8.57
C GLN A 83 8.94 -11.43 9.04
N LEU A 84 8.57 -12.37 8.18
CA LEU A 84 7.50 -13.36 8.40
C LEU A 84 8.00 -14.79 8.27
N VAL A 85 9.31 -15.02 8.41
CA VAL A 85 9.88 -16.37 8.39
C VAL A 85 9.25 -17.25 9.48
N GLY A 86 9.06 -18.51 9.13
CA GLY A 86 8.42 -19.48 10.02
C GLY A 86 8.38 -20.82 9.31
N LEU A 87 7.20 -21.19 8.77
CA LEU A 87 7.03 -22.41 7.98
C LEU A 87 7.81 -22.40 6.65
N TYR A 88 8.13 -21.21 6.15
CA TYR A 88 8.86 -20.98 4.91
C TYR A 88 10.14 -20.20 5.17
N GLU A 89 11.08 -20.33 4.23
CA GLU A 89 12.31 -19.55 4.15
C GLU A 89 12.03 -18.10 3.71
N PRO A 90 12.99 -17.17 3.91
CA PRO A 90 12.89 -15.81 3.37
C PRO A 90 12.64 -15.80 1.86
N VAL A 91 11.89 -14.80 1.38
CA VAL A 91 11.79 -14.56 -0.06
C VAL A 91 13.03 -13.81 -0.52
N TYR A 92 13.75 -14.39 -1.48
CA TYR A 92 14.77 -13.69 -2.25
C TYR A 92 14.07 -12.92 -3.37
N PHE A 93 13.96 -11.59 -3.23
CA PHE A 93 13.25 -10.76 -4.19
C PHE A 93 14.25 -10.03 -5.10
N PRO A 94 14.33 -10.36 -6.40
CA PRO A 94 15.15 -9.62 -7.36
C PRO A 94 14.47 -8.29 -7.70
N HIS A 95 14.63 -7.32 -6.81
CA HIS A 95 13.95 -6.03 -6.85
C HIS A 95 14.18 -5.27 -8.16
N LYS A 96 15.43 -5.17 -8.63
CA LYS A 96 15.74 -4.46 -9.88
C LYS A 96 15.06 -5.08 -11.10
N LEU A 97 15.01 -6.41 -11.18
CA LEU A 97 14.33 -7.09 -12.28
C LEU A 97 12.84 -6.71 -12.30
N HIS A 98 12.18 -6.74 -11.15
CA HIS A 98 10.76 -6.36 -11.05
C HIS A 98 10.55 -4.87 -11.34
N ALA A 99 11.43 -4.00 -10.84
CA ALA A 99 11.37 -2.57 -11.12
C ALA A 99 11.57 -2.27 -12.62
N ASP A 100 12.47 -2.99 -13.28
CA ASP A 100 12.72 -2.86 -14.72
C ASP A 100 11.51 -3.29 -15.56
N MET A 101 10.77 -4.32 -15.13
CA MET A 101 9.53 -4.75 -15.78
C MET A 101 8.42 -3.69 -15.69
N GLU A 102 8.38 -2.92 -14.60
CA GLU A 102 7.36 -1.88 -14.35
C GLU A 102 7.78 -0.49 -14.86
N LYS A 103 8.96 -0.34 -15.48
CA LYS A 103 9.45 0.94 -16.03
C LYS A 103 8.51 1.55 -17.08
N MET A 104 7.77 0.73 -17.81
CA MET A 104 6.78 1.18 -18.81
C MET A 104 5.36 1.34 -18.22
N GLY A 105 5.17 1.00 -16.94
CA GLY A 105 3.91 1.11 -16.20
C GLY A 105 3.89 2.31 -15.25
N GLU A 106 3.41 2.12 -14.02
CA GLU A 106 3.36 3.17 -12.97
C GLU A 106 4.66 3.22 -12.14
N GLY A 107 5.73 2.57 -12.63
CA GLY A 107 7.07 2.62 -12.06
C GLY A 107 7.14 2.21 -10.57
N CYS A 108 7.82 3.04 -9.77
CA CYS A 108 8.01 2.77 -8.34
C CYS A 108 6.69 2.73 -7.57
N ALA A 109 5.68 3.49 -8.01
CA ALA A 109 4.40 3.62 -7.33
C ALA A 109 3.57 2.32 -7.34
N VAL A 110 3.85 1.41 -8.30
CA VAL A 110 3.20 0.09 -8.38
C VAL A 110 3.35 -0.69 -7.08
N CYS A 111 4.53 -0.63 -6.46
CA CYS A 111 4.86 -1.33 -5.21
C CYS A 111 4.95 -0.35 -4.02
N HIS A 112 5.60 0.78 -4.22
CA HIS A 112 5.83 1.80 -3.19
C HIS A 112 4.72 2.86 -3.18
N HIS A 113 3.47 2.40 -3.16
CA HIS A 113 2.29 3.27 -3.12
C HIS A 113 2.15 4.05 -1.80
N HIS A 114 1.40 5.14 -1.83
CA HIS A 114 1.04 5.96 -0.65
C HIS A 114 2.24 6.42 0.20
N ASN A 115 3.43 6.51 -0.40
CA ASN A 115 4.60 7.01 0.28
C ASN A 115 4.54 8.53 0.43
N PRO A 116 5.04 9.07 1.56
CA PRO A 116 5.21 10.51 1.69
C PRO A 116 6.23 11.02 0.66
N PRO A 117 6.10 12.29 0.20
CA PRO A 117 7.01 12.85 -0.77
C PRO A 117 8.49 12.69 -0.37
N GLY A 118 9.31 12.26 -1.34
CA GLY A 118 10.75 12.12 -1.19
C GLY A 118 11.26 11.00 -0.31
N ARG A 119 10.40 10.05 0.08
CA ARG A 119 10.82 8.87 0.84
C ARG A 119 10.18 7.62 0.30
N ILE A 120 10.96 6.54 0.25
CA ILE A 120 10.45 5.19 0.00
C ILE A 120 10.49 4.42 1.31
N LEU A 121 9.32 4.06 1.85
CA LEU A 121 9.20 3.29 3.07
C LEU A 121 9.10 1.79 2.80
N ALA A 122 9.57 1.01 3.76
CA ALA A 122 9.36 -0.44 3.76
C ALA A 122 7.90 -0.76 4.05
N CYS A 123 7.38 -1.86 3.48
CA CYS A 123 5.99 -2.27 3.64
C CYS A 123 5.55 -2.34 5.11
N ARG A 124 6.43 -2.81 6.00
CA ARG A 124 6.16 -2.98 7.43
C ARG A 124 5.91 -1.67 8.18
N GLU A 125 6.38 -0.53 7.67
CA GLU A 125 6.17 0.76 8.35
C GLU A 125 4.68 1.12 8.39
N CYS A 126 3.91 0.68 7.39
CA CYS A 126 2.45 0.84 7.35
C CYS A 126 1.70 -0.48 7.61
N HIS A 127 2.23 -1.61 7.14
CA HIS A 127 1.55 -2.92 7.20
C HIS A 127 2.03 -3.82 8.35
N GLY A 128 2.98 -3.38 9.19
CA GLY A 128 3.56 -4.20 10.26
C GLY A 128 2.62 -4.50 11.43
N GLY A 129 1.50 -3.76 11.54
CA GLY A 129 0.47 -4.01 12.53
C GLY A 129 -0.36 -5.29 12.28
N PRO A 130 -1.16 -5.71 13.26
CA PRO A 130 -2.11 -6.80 13.07
C PRO A 130 -3.13 -6.44 11.97
N SER A 131 -3.66 -7.45 11.28
CA SER A 131 -4.76 -7.23 10.34
C SER A 131 -5.95 -6.58 11.07
N ASN A 132 -6.46 -5.49 10.51
CA ASN A 132 -7.63 -4.81 11.03
C ASN A 132 -8.87 -5.18 10.19
N PRO A 133 -9.83 -5.97 10.72
CA PRO A 133 -11.06 -6.30 9.99
C PRO A 133 -11.91 -5.07 9.65
N ALA A 134 -11.77 -4.00 10.42
CA ALA A 134 -12.42 -2.72 10.15
C ALA A 134 -11.62 -1.85 9.16
N ASN A 135 -10.52 -2.33 8.56
CA ASN A 135 -9.85 -1.67 7.44
C ASN A 135 -9.22 -2.71 6.51
N LEU A 136 -10.04 -3.28 5.63
CA LEU A 136 -9.60 -4.28 4.65
C LEU A 136 -8.72 -3.67 3.52
N GLY A 137 -8.77 -2.34 3.37
CA GLY A 137 -7.95 -1.59 2.42
C GLY A 137 -6.46 -1.62 2.79
N GLN A 138 -6.14 -1.65 4.07
CA GLN A 138 -4.78 -1.77 4.60
C GLN A 138 -4.56 -3.14 5.26
N PRO A 139 -4.19 -4.18 4.49
CA PRO A 139 -3.95 -5.50 5.05
C PRO A 139 -2.73 -5.51 5.98
N GLY A 140 -2.64 -6.49 6.87
CA GLY A 140 -1.38 -6.76 7.58
C GLY A 140 -0.27 -7.25 6.63
N LEU A 141 0.97 -7.30 7.12
CA LEU A 141 2.17 -7.50 6.29
C LEU A 141 2.12 -8.73 5.38
N LYS A 142 1.65 -9.88 5.89
CA LYS A 142 1.48 -11.10 5.10
C LYS A 142 0.51 -10.90 3.93
N GLY A 143 -0.62 -10.23 4.20
CA GLY A 143 -1.63 -9.92 3.20
C GLY A 143 -1.13 -8.90 2.19
N ALA A 144 -0.35 -7.90 2.61
CA ALA A 144 0.25 -6.90 1.75
C ALA A 144 1.20 -7.56 0.71
N TYR A 145 2.13 -8.41 1.17
CA TYR A 145 3.02 -9.13 0.25
C TYR A 145 2.25 -10.02 -0.73
N HIS A 146 1.35 -10.87 -0.24
CA HIS A 146 0.62 -11.78 -1.13
C HIS A 146 -0.28 -11.04 -2.12
N ARG A 147 -0.97 -9.96 -1.71
CA ARG A 147 -1.81 -9.19 -2.63
C ARG A 147 -0.97 -8.47 -3.68
N GLN A 148 0.18 -7.92 -3.32
CA GLN A 148 1.07 -7.25 -4.26
C GLN A 148 1.68 -8.23 -5.27
N CYS A 149 2.35 -9.28 -4.79
CA CYS A 149 3.08 -10.22 -5.64
C CYS A 149 2.14 -11.07 -6.51
N LEU A 150 1.09 -11.64 -5.90
CA LEU A 150 0.15 -12.49 -6.64
C LEU A 150 -0.73 -11.69 -7.59
N GLY A 151 -0.88 -10.38 -7.39
CA GLY A 151 -1.61 -9.50 -8.31
C GLY A 151 -1.07 -9.62 -9.73
N CYS A 152 0.18 -9.21 -9.94
CA CYS A 152 0.81 -9.30 -11.27
C CYS A 152 1.06 -10.76 -11.69
N HIS A 153 1.44 -11.65 -10.77
CA HIS A 153 1.78 -13.03 -11.12
C HIS A 153 0.59 -13.82 -11.67
N ARG A 154 -0.64 -13.56 -11.20
CA ARG A 154 -1.86 -14.20 -11.74
C ARG A 154 -2.09 -13.84 -13.20
N GLU A 155 -1.77 -12.60 -13.57
CA GLU A 155 -2.01 -12.06 -14.91
C GLU A 155 -0.87 -12.36 -15.88
N TRP A 156 0.38 -12.21 -15.45
CA TRP A 156 1.55 -12.24 -16.34
C TRP A 156 2.25 -13.59 -16.39
N SER A 157 2.43 -14.25 -15.25
CA SER A 157 3.20 -15.51 -15.17
C SER A 157 2.32 -16.76 -15.07
N HIS A 158 1.08 -16.57 -14.60
CA HIS A 158 0.15 -17.61 -14.16
C HIS A 158 0.72 -18.59 -13.13
N LYS A 159 1.80 -18.22 -12.42
CA LYS A 159 2.44 -19.02 -11.36
C LYS A 159 2.15 -18.42 -9.99
N THR A 160 1.36 -19.12 -9.20
CA THR A 160 0.91 -18.68 -7.87
C THR A 160 1.18 -19.72 -6.77
N ASP A 161 1.94 -20.77 -7.08
CA ASP A 161 2.33 -21.79 -6.11
C ASP A 161 3.21 -21.22 -4.99
N CYS A 162 3.02 -21.71 -3.77
CA CYS A 162 3.71 -21.19 -2.57
C CYS A 162 5.24 -21.20 -2.72
N ASN A 163 5.78 -22.26 -3.32
CA ASN A 163 7.22 -22.50 -3.39
C ASN A 163 7.92 -21.72 -4.52
N VAL A 164 7.20 -20.96 -5.33
CA VAL A 164 7.79 -20.10 -6.39
C VAL A 164 8.51 -18.90 -5.79
N CYS A 165 8.00 -18.37 -4.66
CA CYS A 165 8.58 -17.18 -4.02
C CYS A 165 9.38 -17.54 -2.76
N HIS A 166 8.92 -18.50 -1.96
CA HIS A 166 9.58 -18.91 -0.72
C HIS A 166 9.55 -20.43 -0.55
N ALA A 167 10.71 -21.04 -0.34
CA ALA A 167 10.79 -22.49 -0.14
C ALA A 167 10.21 -22.90 1.22
N LYS A 168 9.50 -24.03 1.28
CA LYS A 168 9.06 -24.60 2.55
C LYS A 168 10.26 -25.16 3.31
N ARG A 169 10.40 -24.84 4.60
CA ARG A 169 11.54 -25.29 5.43
C ARG A 169 11.72 -26.80 5.45
N SER A 170 10.62 -27.55 5.55
CA SER A 170 10.66 -29.02 5.57
C SER A 170 11.19 -29.63 4.26
N GLU A 171 10.98 -28.97 3.12
CA GLU A 171 11.43 -29.44 1.81
C GLU A 171 12.94 -29.24 1.61
N ILE A 172 13.54 -28.25 2.30
CA ILE A 172 14.98 -28.01 2.32
C ILE A 172 15.68 -28.99 3.27
N ALA A 173 15.12 -29.23 4.46
CA ALA A 173 15.69 -30.17 5.43
C ALA A 173 15.84 -31.59 4.86
N GLY A 174 14.86 -32.05 4.05
CA GLY A 174 14.93 -33.35 3.38
C GLY A 174 15.92 -33.41 2.20
N LYS A 175 16.31 -32.28 1.61
CA LYS A 175 17.29 -32.21 0.51
C LYS A 175 18.74 -32.06 1.00
N ILE A 176 18.95 -31.57 2.21
CA ILE A 176 20.28 -31.47 2.84
C ILE A 176 20.65 -32.77 3.56
N ALA A 177 19.66 -33.54 4.00
CA ALA A 177 19.85 -34.83 4.66
C ALA A 177 19.99 -36.02 3.70
N ALA A 178 19.93 -35.79 2.38
CA ALA A 178 20.07 -36.79 1.32
C ALA A 178 21.34 -36.51 0.49
#